data_AF-A0A532TAI3-F1
#
_entry.id   AF-A0A532TAI3-F1
#
_cell.length_a   1.000
_cell.length_b   1.000
_cell.length_c   1.000
_cell.angle_alpha   90.00
_cell.angle_beta   90.00
_cell.angle_gamma   90.00
#
_symmetry.space_group_name_H-M   'P 1'
#
loop_
_entity.id
_entity.type
_entity.pdbx_description
1 polymer ?
#
loop_
_entity_poly.entity_id
_entity_poly.type
_entity_poly.pdbx_seq_one_letter_code
_entity_poly.pdbx_strand_id
1 'polypeptide(L)' 'MEHTDKDDVTILFLQNAVYFANKSNKAVSQAINQMKSVAACKEHIDLRGLTNFISDKIKLVTTEEIVDLIFENDAIINM' A
#
# COMPACT_ATOMS: atom_id res chain seq x y z
N MET A 1 11.67 -29.22 0.55
CA MET A 1 12.29 -27.97 1.06
C MET A 1 11.16 -27.16 1.67
N GLU A 2 11.23 -26.92 2.97
CA GLU A 2 10.30 -26.05 3.68
C GLU A 2 10.45 -24.63 3.12
N HIS A 3 9.40 -24.09 2.50
CA HIS A 3 9.34 -22.67 2.15
C HIS A 3 8.85 -21.92 3.39
N THR A 4 9.76 -21.44 4.22
CA THR A 4 9.47 -20.57 5.38
C THR A 4 9.73 -19.10 5.12
N ASP A 5 10.04 -18.71 3.88
CA ASP A 5 10.08 -17.31 3.49
C ASP A 5 8.64 -16.82 3.36
N LYS A 6 8.16 -16.08 4.37
CA LYS A 6 6.99 -15.23 4.22
C LYS A 6 7.28 -14.31 3.04
N ASP A 7 6.68 -14.56 1.88
CA ASP A 7 6.78 -13.65 0.75
C ASP A 7 6.44 -12.23 1.24
N ASP A 8 7.43 -11.34 1.15
CA ASP A 8 7.35 -9.97 1.64
C ASP A 8 6.55 -9.15 0.62
N VAL A 9 5.23 -9.32 0.70
CA VAL A 9 4.29 -8.71 -0.24
C VAL A 9 4.00 -7.29 0.20
N THR A 10 4.29 -6.34 -0.68
CA THR A 10 3.83 -4.95 -0.55
C THR A 10 2.58 -4.71 -1.38
N ILE A 11 1.53 -4.18 -0.74
CA ILE A 11 0.32 -3.71 -1.41
C ILE A 11 0.46 -2.21 -1.63
N LEU A 12 0.45 -1.78 -2.90
CA LEU A 12 0.55 -0.36 -3.28
C LEU A 12 -0.77 0.13 -3.87
N PHE A 13 -1.35 1.18 -3.27
CA PHE A 13 -2.56 1.84 -3.78
C PHE A 13 -2.23 3.09 -4.60
N LEU A 14 -2.63 3.07 -5.87
CA LEU A 14 -2.48 4.18 -6.83
C LEU A 14 -3.84 4.66 -7.35
N GLN A 15 -3.88 5.88 -7.90
CA GLN A 15 -5.04 6.48 -8.54
C GLN A 15 -6.32 6.36 -7.68
N ASN A 16 -7.39 5.72 -8.17
CA ASN A 16 -8.63 5.53 -7.42
C ASN A 16 -8.52 4.43 -6.35
N ALA A 17 -7.52 3.54 -6.43
CA ALA A 17 -7.35 2.52 -5.41
C ALA A 17 -7.00 3.11 -4.02
N VAL A 18 -6.55 4.37 -3.96
CA VAL A 18 -6.31 5.07 -2.68
C VAL A 18 -7.57 5.21 -1.81
N TYR A 19 -8.78 5.07 -2.36
CA TYR A 19 -10.00 4.99 -1.57
C TYR A 19 -10.03 3.73 -0.67
N PHE A 20 -9.34 2.65 -1.04
CA PHE A 20 -9.24 1.46 -0.21
C PHE A 20 -8.37 1.66 1.02
N ALA A 21 -7.43 2.60 1.00
CA ALA A 21 -6.55 2.94 2.12
C ALA A 21 -7.29 3.63 3.31
N ASN A 22 -8.62 3.76 3.22
CA ASN A 22 -9.46 4.28 4.29
C ASN A 22 -9.30 3.46 5.58
N LYS A 23 -9.16 4.15 6.72
CA LYS A 23 -8.98 3.53 8.06
C LYS A 23 -10.13 2.63 8.51
N SER A 24 -11.31 2.75 7.90
CA SER A 24 -12.47 1.90 8.16
C SER A 24 -12.52 0.65 7.26
N ASN A 25 -11.58 0.48 6.32
CA ASN A 25 -11.54 -0.68 5.44
C ASN A 25 -11.03 -1.92 6.20
N LYS A 26 -11.94 -2.90 6.39
CA LYS A 26 -11.65 -4.14 7.13
C LYS A 26 -10.61 -5.01 6.44
N ALA A 27 -10.60 -5.07 5.11
CA ALA A 27 -9.65 -5.89 4.37
C ALA A 27 -8.22 -5.33 4.48
N VAL A 28 -8.06 -4.00 4.37
CA VAL A 28 -6.75 -3.34 4.54
C VAL A 28 -6.27 -3.45 5.98
N SER A 29 -7.16 -3.26 6.96
CA SER A 29 -6.84 -3.47 8.37
C SER A 29 -6.37 -4.91 8.65
N GLN A 30 -7.01 -5.89 8.03
CA GLN A 30 -6.60 -7.29 8.15
C GLN A 30 -5.23 -7.56 7.51
N ALA A 31 -4.95 -7.00 6.33
CA ALA A 31 -3.65 -7.13 5.68
C ALA A 31 -2.52 -6.56 6.55
N ILE A 32 -2.72 -5.37 7.13
CA ILE A 32 -1.78 -4.74 8.07
C ILE A 32 -1.56 -5.64 9.30
N ASN A 33 -2.64 -6.20 9.87
CA ASN A 33 -2.55 -7.09 11.03
C ASN A 33 -1.86 -8.43 10.71
N GLN A 34 -1.82 -8.83 9.44
CA GLN A 34 -1.07 -9.98 8.94
C GLN A 34 0.40 -9.66 8.62
N MET A 35 0.89 -8.49 9.06
CA MET A 35 2.25 -7.98 8.81
C MET A 35 2.57 -7.82 7.32
N LYS A 36 1.58 -7.50 6.49
CA LYS A 36 1.81 -7.08 5.10
C LYS A 36 2.13 -5.59 5.04
N SER A 37 3.10 -5.22 4.21
CA SER A 37 3.41 -3.83 3.93
C SER A 37 2.30 -3.23 3.06
N VAL A 38 1.77 -2.08 3.47
CA VAL A 38 0.73 -1.36 2.72
C VAL A 38 1.17 0.09 2.52
N ALA A 39 1.24 0.50 1.26
CA ALA A 39 1.62 1.83 0.85
C ALA A 39 0.52 2.47 -0.02
N ALA A 40 0.44 3.80 -0.02
CA ALA A 40 -0.45 4.54 -0.88
C ALA A 40 0.22 5.82 -1.41
N CYS A 41 -0.08 6.17 -2.66
CA CYS A 41 0.44 7.38 -3.27
C CYS A 41 -0.11 8.63 -2.59
N LYS A 42 0.80 9.43 -2.03
CA LYS A 42 0.47 10.64 -1.27
C LYS A 42 -0.22 11.68 -2.13
N GLU A 43 0.28 11.94 -3.33
CA GLU A 43 -0.24 12.96 -4.24
C GLU A 43 -1.66 12.61 -4.68
N HIS A 44 -1.96 11.32 -4.88
CA HIS A 44 -3.30 10.85 -5.21
C HIS A 44 -4.29 11.00 -4.04
N ILE A 45 -3.82 10.82 -2.79
CA ILE A 45 -4.60 11.04 -1.57
C ILE A 45 -4.89 12.53 -1.37
N ASP A 46 -3.87 13.37 -1.51
CA ASP A 46 -3.96 14.82 -1.31
C ASP A 46 -4.91 15.45 -2.35
N LEU A 47 -4.77 15.06 -3.63
CA LEU A 47 -5.65 15.51 -4.72
C LEU A 47 -7.14 15.24 -4.45
N ARG A 48 -7.44 14.17 -3.69
CA ARG A 48 -8.81 13.75 -3.35
C ARG A 48 -9.27 14.26 -1.98
N GLY A 49 -8.43 14.97 -1.23
CA GLY A 49 -8.75 15.44 0.11
C GLY A 49 -8.92 14.32 1.14
N LEU A 50 -8.24 13.18 0.94
CA LEU A 50 -8.45 11.97 1.75
C LEU A 50 -7.58 11.88 3.00
N THR A 51 -6.65 12.80 3.21
CA THR A 51 -5.58 12.72 4.23
C THR A 51 -6.07 12.36 5.63
N ASN A 52 -7.24 12.88 6.06
CA ASN A 52 -7.82 12.61 7.40
C ASN A 52 -8.54 11.26 7.54
N PHE A 53 -8.71 10.55 6.42
CA PHE A 53 -9.44 9.28 6.34
C PHE A 53 -8.51 8.08 6.17
N ILE A 54 -7.22 8.31 5.88
CA ILE A 54 -6.23 7.24 5.72
C ILE A 54 -5.78 6.73 7.09
N SER A 55 -5.49 5.43 7.19
CA SER A 55 -4.86 4.89 8.39
C SER A 55 -3.42 5.37 8.51
N ASP A 56 -3.04 5.81 9.70
CA ASP A 56 -1.67 6.14 10.11
C ASP A 56 -0.68 4.97 9.95
N LYS A 57 -1.18 3.72 9.89
CA LYS A 57 -0.38 2.52 9.64
C LYS A 57 -0.02 2.30 8.16
N ILE A 58 -0.60 3.07 7.25
CA ILE A 58 -0.31 2.98 5.81
C ILE A 58 0.82 3.94 5.48
N LYS A 59 1.87 3.44 4.83
CA LYS A 59 2.99 4.27 4.38
C LYS A 59 2.52 5.16 3.23
N LEU A 60 2.56 6.47 3.42
CA LEU A 60 2.36 7.41 2.32
C LEU A 60 3.68 7.54 1.57
N VAL A 61 3.64 7.32 0.25
CA VAL A 61 4.80 7.39 -0.64
C VAL A 61 4.53 8.39 -1.75
N THR A 62 5.54 9.14 -2.11
CA THR A 62 5.54 10.05 -3.26
C THR A 62 5.62 9.28 -4.57
N THR A 63 5.34 9.97 -5.68
CA THR A 63 5.48 9.38 -7.03
C THR A 63 6.92 8.95 -7.33
N GLU A 64 7.91 9.65 -6.78
CA GLU A 64 9.33 9.29 -6.91
C GLU A 64 9.64 7.99 -6.16
N GLU A 65 9.23 7.89 -4.88
CA GLU A 65 9.42 6.68 -4.06
C GLU A 65 8.67 5.46 -4.60
N ILE A 66 7.59 5.65 -5.37
CA ILE A 66 6.89 4.55 -6.05
C ILE A 66 7.77 3.91 -7.12
N VAL A 67 8.58 4.69 -7.83
CA VAL A 67 9.49 4.17 -8.84
C VAL A 67 10.52 3.25 -8.18
N ASP A 68 11.11 3.70 -7.08
CA ASP A 68 12.05 2.89 -6.30
C ASP A 68 11.38 1.59 -5.81
N LEU A 69 10.17 1.69 -5.24
CA LEU A 69 9.42 0.54 -4.76
C LEU A 69 9.13 -0.48 -5.88
N ILE A 70 8.84 -0.01 -7.10
CA ILE A 70 8.63 -0.87 -8.27
C ILE A 70 9.92 -1.64 -8.62
N PHE A 71 11.08 -0.99 -8.56
CA PHE A 71 12.36 -1.62 -8.90
C PHE A 71 12.95 -2.49 -7.77
N GLU A 72 12.54 -2.28 -6.52
CA GLU A 72 12.91 -3.11 -5.37
C GLU A 72 12.19 -4.47 -5.35
N ASN A 73 11.12 -4.65 -6.12
CA ASN A 73 10.32 -5.88 -6.13
C ASN A 73 10.59 -6.73 -7.38
N ASP A 74 10.83 -8.03 -7.17
CA ASP A 74 11.13 -8.99 -8.25
C ASP A 74 9.95 -9.22 -9.22
N ALA A 75 8.73 -9.01 -8.74
CA ALA A 75 7.52 -9.23 -9.52
C ALA A 75 6.43 -8.23 -9.14
N ILE A 76 5.61 -7.85 -10.13
CA ILE A 76 4.50 -6.93 -9.96
C ILE A 76 3.22 -7.58 -10.47
N ILE A 77 2.21 -7.59 -9.62
CA ILE A 77 0.84 -7.98 -9.98
C ILE A 77 0.00 -6.71 -10.02
N ASN A 78 -0.54 -6.38 -11.20
CA ASN A 78 -1.41 -5.23 -11.41
C ASN A 78 -2.86 -5.70 -11.63
N MET A 79 -3.83 -5.03 -10.99
CA MET A 79 -5.25 -5.39 -10.99
C MET A 79 -6.14 -4.18 -11.22
#